data_AF-A0A0S8CF64-F1
#
_entry.id   AF-A0A0S8CF64-F1
#
_cell.length_a   1.000
_cell.length_b   1.000
_cell.length_c   1.000
_cell.angle_alpha   90.00
_cell.angle_beta   90.00
_cell.angle_gamma   90.00
#
_symmetry.space_group_name_H-M   'P 1'
#
loop_
_entity.id
_entity.type
_entity.pdbx_description
1 polymer ?
#
loop_
_entity_poly.entity_id
_entity_poly.type
_entity_poly.pdbx_seq_one_letter_code
_entity_poly.pdbx_strand_id
1 'polypeptide(L)'
;MIWVVRQFITHQILDTGPERVKFPIRVELEYQEENGEVSFGSFHKKILYNKSFLLKRYPQLKERDLDLLVDERIEEAIQEKLILSEATE
;
A
#
# COMPACT_ATOMS: atom_id res chain seq x y z
N MET A 1 -22.76 -10.53 5.42
CA MET A 1 -21.43 -10.41 6.05
C MET A 1 -20.48 -11.41 5.40
N ILE A 2 -19.58 -10.92 4.56
CA ILE A 2 -18.47 -11.71 4.02
C ILE A 2 -17.14 -11.07 4.42
N TRP A 3 -16.11 -11.89 4.64
CA TRP A 3 -14.74 -11.39 4.79
C TRP A 3 -14.08 -11.38 3.41
N VAL A 4 -13.61 -10.21 3.01
CA VAL A 4 -12.95 -10.00 1.73
C VAL A 4 -11.47 -9.77 1.99
N VAL A 5 -10.64 -10.59 1.32
CA VAL A 5 -9.19 -10.42 1.30
C VAL A 5 -8.78 -10.03 -0.11
N ARG A 6 -8.23 -8.83 -0.28
CA ARG A 6 -7.70 -8.34 -1.56
C ARG A 6 -6.20 -8.15 -1.48
N GLN A 7 -5.49 -8.72 -2.42
CA GLN A 7 -4.06 -8.55 -2.56
C GLN A 7 -3.74 -7.85 -3.87
N PHE A 8 -2.85 -6.86 -3.82
CA PHE A 8 -2.33 -6.21 -5.02
C PHE A 8 -0.89 -5.75 -4.84
N ILE A 9 -0.23 -5.49 -5.96
CA ILE A 9 1.11 -4.92 -5.98
C ILE A 9 1.00 -3.50 -6.52
N THR A 10 1.40 -2.53 -5.72
CA THR A 10 1.67 -1.18 -6.18
C THR A 10 3.17 -0.96 -6.31
N HIS A 11 3.56 0.08 -7.03
CA HIS A 11 4.96 0.44 -7.18
C HIS A 11 5.17 1.84 -6.63
N GLN A 12 6.29 1.99 -5.93
CA GLN A 12 6.78 3.27 -5.47
C GLN A 12 8.09 3.61 -6.18
N ILE A 13 8.27 4.90 -6.45
CA ILE A 13 9.52 5.44 -6.98
C ILE A 13 10.18 6.22 -5.85
N LEU A 14 11.42 5.86 -5.56
CA LEU A 14 12.29 6.60 -4.67
C LEU A 14 13.29 7.40 -5.50
N ASP A 15 13.29 8.72 -5.34
CA ASP A 15 14.31 9.58 -5.91
C ASP A 15 15.45 9.75 -4.90
N THR A 16 16.62 9.22 -5.22
CA THR A 16 17.78 9.25 -4.31
C THR A 16 18.76 10.36 -4.64
N GLY A 17 18.53 11.12 -5.72
CA GLY A 17 19.47 12.07 -6.32
C GLY A 17 20.19 11.50 -7.55
N PRO A 18 21.15 10.56 -7.40
CA PRO A 18 21.90 10.01 -8.52
C PRO A 18 21.13 8.96 -9.31
N GLU A 19 20.09 8.35 -8.72
CA GLU A 19 19.24 7.38 -9.39
C GLU A 19 17.79 7.42 -8.89
N ARG A 20 16.87 7.02 -9.78
CA ARG A 20 15.46 6.77 -9.46
C ARG A 20 15.20 5.28 -9.40
N VAL A 21 14.74 4.82 -8.24
CA VAL A 21 14.59 3.39 -7.96
C VAL A 21 13.12 3.09 -7.84
N LYS A 22 12.62 2.24 -8.74
CA LYS A 22 11.26 1.70 -8.64
C LYS A 22 11.30 0.40 -7.85
N PHE A 23 10.49 0.29 -6.81
CA PHE A 23 10.35 -0.95 -6.04
C PHE A 23 8.88 -1.35 -5.87
N PRO A 24 8.59 -2.66 -5.85
CA PRO A 24 7.25 -3.16 -5.62
C PRO A 24 6.90 -3.15 -4.14
N ILE A 25 5.64 -2.86 -3.85
CA ILE A 25 5.01 -2.93 -2.55
C ILE A 25 3.82 -3.87 -2.67
N ARG A 26 3.83 -4.96 -1.91
CA ARG A 26 2.68 -5.85 -1.80
C ARG A 26 1.78 -5.34 -0.68
N VAL A 27 0.52 -5.14 -1.03
CA VAL A 27 -0.54 -4.71 -0.11
C VAL A 27 -1.58 -5.82 -0.03
N GLU A 28 -1.93 -6.18 1.19
CA GLU A 28 -3.02 -7.09 1.52
C GLU A 28 -4.02 -6.31 2.36
N LEU A 29 -5.28 -6.29 1.91
CA LEU A 29 -6.40 -5.66 2.58
C LEU A 29 -7.36 -6.74 3.01
N GLU A 30 -7.76 -6.68 4.26
CA GLU A 30 -8.80 -7.52 4.84
C GLU A 30 -9.89 -6.61 5.39
N TYR A 31 -11.13 -6.84 4.98
CA TYR A 31 -12.27 -6.07 5.47
C TYR A 31 -13.55 -6.90 5.40
N GLN A 32 -14.52 -6.51 6.22
CA GLN A 32 -15.86 -7.08 6.23
C GLN A 32 -16.77 -6.28 5.29
N GLU A 33 -17.53 -7.01 4.47
CA GLU A 33 -18.52 -6.44 3.55
C GLU A 33 -19.95 -6.79 3.98
N GLU A 34 -20.69 -5.71 4.24
CA GLU A 34 -22.08 -5.49 4.62
C GLU A 34 -23.04 -5.12 3.49
N ASN A 35 -23.72 -6.04 2.80
CA ASN A 35 -24.67 -5.65 1.73
C ASN A 35 -24.05 -4.73 0.64
N GLY A 36 -22.80 -4.99 0.25
CA GLY A 36 -22.05 -4.16 -0.71
C GLY A 36 -21.29 -2.99 -0.07
N GLU A 37 -21.55 -2.66 1.21
CA GLU A 37 -20.83 -1.61 1.92
C GLU A 37 -19.64 -2.17 2.72
N VAL A 38 -18.51 -1.47 2.66
CA VAL A 38 -17.32 -1.80 3.43
C VAL A 38 -17.50 -1.32 4.87
N SER A 39 -17.40 -2.24 5.83
CA SER A 39 -17.40 -1.89 7.25
C SER A 39 -16.02 -1.35 7.66
N PHE A 40 -15.86 -0.03 7.67
CA PHE A 40 -14.58 0.64 7.96
C PHE A 40 -13.94 0.25 9.30
N GLY A 41 -14.73 -0.18 10.29
CA GLY A 41 -14.23 -0.64 11.60
C GLY A 41 -13.50 -1.99 11.57
N SER A 42 -13.60 -2.73 10.45
CA SER A 42 -12.99 -4.06 10.25
C SER A 42 -11.75 -4.03 9.34
N PHE A 43 -11.34 -2.83 8.90
CA PHE A 43 -10.31 -2.66 7.88
C PHE A 43 -8.91 -2.94 8.44
N HIS A 44 -8.27 -3.99 7.93
CA HIS A 44 -6.88 -4.32 8.24
C HIS A 44 -6.04 -4.25 6.97
N LYS A 45 -4.90 -3.53 7.04
CA LYS A 45 -3.93 -3.44 5.95
C LYS A 45 -2.61 -4.07 6.38
N LYS A 46 -2.05 -4.91 5.53
CA LYS A 46 -0.72 -5.49 5.68
C LYS A 46 0.15 -5.11 4.49
N ILE A 47 1.34 -4.62 4.82
CA ILE A 47 2.24 -3.97 3.86
C ILE A 47 3.56 -4.72 3.86
N LEU A 48 4.03 -5.12 2.68
CA LEU A 48 5.27 -5.86 2.52
C LEU A 48 6.10 -5.27 1.38
N TYR A 49 7.31 -4.83 1.73
CA TYR A 49 8.33 -4.36 0.79
C TYR A 49 9.71 -4.58 1.40
N ASN A 50 10.76 -4.54 0.58
CA ASN A 50 12.12 -4.85 1.03
C ASN A 50 12.80 -3.66 1.72
N LYS A 51 12.24 -3.24 2.85
CA LYS A 51 12.70 -2.10 3.65
C LYS A 51 14.18 -2.22 4.02
N SER A 52 14.60 -3.37 4.53
CA SER A 52 15.99 -3.61 4.94
C SER A 52 16.98 -3.49 3.79
N PHE A 53 16.62 -3.93 2.58
CA PHE A 53 17.46 -3.74 1.40
C PHE A 53 17.59 -2.26 1.03
N LEU A 54 16.48 -1.51 1.03
CA LEU A 54 16.49 -0.08 0.69
C LEU A 54 17.35 0.73 1.67
N LEU A 55 17.20 0.50 2.98
CA LEU A 55 18.01 1.19 4.00
C LEU A 55 19.50 0.82 3.94
N LYS A 56 19.83 -0.42 3.56
CA LYS A 56 21.23 -0.85 3.35
C LYS A 56 21.84 -0.24 2.09
N ARG A 57 21.08 -0.17 1.00
CA ARG A 57 21.53 0.33 -0.29
C ARG A 57 21.64 1.85 -0.31
N TYR A 58 20.77 2.53 0.42
CA TYR A 58 20.66 3.99 0.50
C TYR A 58 20.72 4.45 1.96
N PRO A 59 21.91 4.49 2.57
CA PRO A 59 22.09 4.81 3.99
C PRO A 59 21.69 6.25 4.35
N GLN A 60 21.54 7.13 3.36
CA GLN A 60 21.01 8.49 3.56
C GLN A 60 19.51 8.53 3.83
N LEU A 61 18.78 7.44 3.54
CA LEU A 61 17.34 7.36 3.82
C LEU A 61 17.12 7.21 5.32
N LYS A 62 16.24 8.03 5.85
CA LYS A 62 15.70 7.82 7.18
C LYS A 62 14.56 6.81 7.09
N GLU A 63 14.58 5.86 8.01
CA GLU A 63 13.56 4.81 8.10
C GLU A 63 12.15 5.39 8.15
N ARG A 64 11.94 6.41 8.98
CA ARG A 64 10.65 7.08 9.15
C ARG A 64 10.15 7.74 7.86
N ASP A 65 11.05 8.37 7.10
CA ASP A 65 10.68 9.05 5.85
C ASP A 65 10.25 8.03 4.79
N LEU A 66 10.92 6.87 4.75
CA LEU A 66 10.56 5.77 3.88
C LEU A 66 9.20 5.16 4.26
N ASP A 67 8.92 5.00 5.55
CA ASP A 67 7.63 4.49 6.03
C ASP A 67 6.48 5.42 5.65
N LEU A 68 6.65 6.74 5.87
CA LEU A 68 5.65 7.74 5.50
C LEU A 68 5.36 7.73 3.99
N LEU A 69 6.42 7.71 3.17
CA LEU A 69 6.31 7.70 1.71
C LEU A 69 5.64 6.43 1.19
N VAL A 70 5.87 5.29 1.84
CA VAL A 70 5.19 4.03 1.51
C VAL A 70 3.73 4.06 1.93
N ASP A 71 3.43 4.56 3.12
CA ASP A 71 2.06 4.67 3.64
C ASP A 71 1.19 5.58 2.77
N GLU A 72 1.70 6.77 2.39
CA GLU A 72 0.99 7.70 1.48
C GLU A 72 0.64 7.02 0.15
N ARG A 73 1.62 6.34 -0.47
CA ARG A 73 1.38 5.65 -1.74
C ARG A 73 0.34 4.53 -1.61
N ILE A 74 0.32 3.85 -0.47
CA ILE A 74 -0.62 2.77 -0.22
C ILE A 74 -2.01 3.34 -0.01
N GLU A 75 -2.16 4.44 0.71
CA GLU A 75 -3.46 5.11 0.90
C GLU A 75 -4.05 5.54 -0.45
N GLU A 76 -3.25 6.15 -1.32
CA GLU A 76 -3.68 6.46 -2.69
C GLU A 76 -4.10 5.20 -3.46
N ALA A 77 -3.28 4.15 -3.43
CA ALA A 77 -3.56 2.92 -4.16
C ALA A 77 -4.81 2.19 -3.62
N ILE A 78 -5.05 2.25 -2.31
CA ILE A 78 -6.25 1.73 -1.66
C ILE A 78 -7.47 2.51 -2.14
N GLN A 79 -7.41 3.85 -2.14
CA GLN A 79 -8.51 4.69 -2.64
C GLN A 79 -8.81 4.40 -4.11
N GLU A 80 -7.80 4.35 -4.98
CA GLU A 80 -7.97 4.00 -6.39
C GLU A 80 -8.68 2.64 -6.56
N LYS A 81 -8.28 1.63 -5.77
CA LYS A 81 -8.80 0.26 -5.89
C LYS A 81 -10.17 0.05 -5.24
N LEU A 82 -10.48 0.78 -4.17
CA LEU A 82 -11.80 0.74 -3.52
C LEU A 82 -12.84 1.54 -4.31
N ILE A 83 -12.51 2.73 -4.81
CA ILE A 83 -13.42 3.56 -5.63
C ILE A 83 -13.78 2.83 -6.94
N LEU A 84 -12.83 2.12 -7.56
CA LEU A 84 -13.11 1.30 -8.75
C LEU A 84 -14.05 0.12 -8.47
N SER A 85 -14.21 -0.28 -7.21
CA SER A 85 -15.13 -1.37 -6.83
C SER A 85 -16.57 -0.87 -6.67
N GLU A 86 -16.79 0.42 -6.37
CA GLU A 86 -18.14 1.04 -6.31
C GLU A 86 -18.67 1.47 -7.70
N ALA A 87 -17.80 1.69 -8.69
CA ALA A 87 -18.18 2.17 -10.02
C ALA A 87 -18.56 1.06 -11.02
N THR A 88 -18.62 -0.20 -10.58
CA THR A 88 -18.96 -1.36 -11.41
C THR A 88 -20.17 -2.10 -10.84
N GLU A 89 -21.29 -1.40 -10.66
CA GLU A 89 -22.63 -1.99 -10.53
C GLU A 89 -23.63 -1.29 -11.46
#